data_AF-A0A818ETS6-F1
#
_entry.id   AF-A0A818ETS6-F1
#
_cell.length_a   1.000
_cell.length_b   1.000
_cell.length_c   1.000
_cell.angle_alpha   90.00
_cell.angle_beta   90.00
_cell.angle_gamma   90.00
#
_symmetry.space_group_name_H-M   'P 1'
#
loop_
_entity.id
_entity.type
_entity.pdbx_description
1 polymer ?
#
loop_
_entity_poly.entity_id
_entity_poly.type
_entity_poly.pdbx_seq_one_letter_code
_entity_poly.pdbx_strand_id
1 'polypeptide(L)'
;MSEEKFHRDPEEYTIFKRLNNKQFSKRPNDIYVTRKTNFKAQLERCMKLISSNGNYREIFIHGMGSALQRTINLALQFQLKTNCQLHTKIASIEVTDHLMPLLDDLEPMSDTRWVSTIHITCTMPTILTETK
;
A
#
# COMPACT_ATOMS: atom_id res chain seq x y z
N MET A 1 -6.36 -23.95 -26.28
CA MET A 1 -5.65 -22.70 -26.60
C MET A 1 -4.57 -22.53 -25.55
N SER A 2 -3.34 -22.86 -25.90
CA SER A 2 -2.17 -22.62 -25.05
C SER A 2 -1.97 -21.10 -24.92
N GLU A 3 -1.99 -20.57 -23.70
CA GLU A 3 -1.51 -19.21 -23.44
C GLU A 3 -0.03 -19.17 -23.83
N GLU A 4 0.26 -18.59 -24.99
CA GLU A 4 1.62 -18.18 -25.33
C GLU A 4 2.08 -17.20 -24.25
N LYS A 5 3.01 -17.65 -23.40
CA LYS A 5 3.65 -16.77 -22.44
C LYS A 5 4.46 -15.75 -23.23
N PHE A 6 3.91 -14.55 -23.37
CA PHE A 6 4.57 -13.41 -24.00
C PHE A 6 5.99 -13.25 -23.45
N HIS A 7 6.98 -13.44 -24.32
CA HIS A 7 8.37 -13.21 -23.98
C HIS A 7 8.62 -11.71 -24.02
N ARG A 8 8.78 -11.09 -22.85
CA ARG A 8 8.93 -9.64 -22.72
C ARG A 8 10.33 -9.23 -23.19
N ASP A 9 10.43 -8.60 -24.36
CA ASP A 9 11.67 -7.97 -24.81
C ASP A 9 11.74 -6.49 -24.35
N PRO A 10 12.73 -6.10 -23.53
CA PRO A 10 12.94 -4.70 -23.13
C PRO A 10 13.25 -3.74 -24.29
N GLU A 11 13.71 -4.24 -25.43
CA GLU A 11 14.00 -3.42 -26.63
C GLU A 11 12.73 -3.09 -27.42
N GLU A 12 11.66 -3.89 -27.26
CA GLU A 12 10.39 -3.73 -27.98
C GLU A 12 9.35 -2.93 -27.18
N TYR A 13 9.33 -3.05 -25.85
CA TYR A 13 8.28 -2.45 -25.02
C TYR A 13 8.78 -1.72 -23.77
N THR A 14 8.23 -0.54 -23.52
CA THR A 14 8.36 0.18 -22.24
C THR A 14 7.17 -0.06 -21.32
N ILE A 15 7.44 -0.39 -20.05
CA ILE A 15 6.41 -0.69 -19.05
C ILE A 15 5.93 0.58 -18.33
N PHE A 16 4.63 0.84 -18.42
CA PHE A 16 3.91 1.83 -17.64
C PHE A 16 3.06 1.15 -16.57
N LYS A 17 3.53 1.21 -15.32
CA LYS A 17 2.84 0.61 -14.18
C LYS A 17 1.69 1.51 -13.74
N ARG A 18 0.46 0.98 -13.76
CA ARG A 18 -0.72 1.73 -13.32
C ARG A 18 -1.28 1.16 -12.02
N LEU A 19 -1.57 2.04 -11.07
CA LEU A 19 -2.35 1.67 -9.89
C LEU A 19 -3.84 1.66 -10.25
N ASN A 20 -4.50 0.58 -9.90
CA ASN A 20 -5.95 0.43 -9.98
C ASN A 20 -6.64 1.23 -8.86
N ASN A 21 -6.79 2.54 -9.07
CA ASN A 21 -7.35 3.47 -8.07
C ASN A 21 -8.75 3.11 -7.53
N LYS A 22 -9.48 2.20 -8.19
CA LYS A 22 -10.81 1.73 -7.74
C LYS A 22 -10.74 0.82 -6.51
N GLN A 23 -9.61 0.15 -6.26
CA GLN A 23 -9.47 -0.84 -5.18
C GLN A 23 -8.98 -0.25 -3.85
N PHE A 24 -8.64 1.04 -3.83
CA PHE A 24 -8.09 1.72 -2.68
C PHE A 24 -9.13 2.62 -2.03
N SER A 25 -9.33 2.45 -0.71
CA SER A 25 -10.16 3.36 0.06
C SER A 25 -9.53 4.76 0.08
N LYS A 26 -10.39 5.78 0.06
CA LYS A 26 -9.97 7.19 0.06
C LYS A 26 -10.20 7.85 1.42
N ARG A 27 -10.21 7.06 2.49
CA ARG A 27 -10.46 7.62 3.82
C ARG A 27 -9.28 8.50 4.19
N PRO A 28 -9.50 9.62 4.91
CA PRO A 28 -8.40 10.50 5.31
C PRO A 28 -7.38 9.81 6.24
N ASN A 29 -7.76 8.70 6.87
CA ASN A 29 -6.95 7.93 7.81
C ASN A 29 -6.15 6.81 7.14
N ASP A 30 -6.29 6.66 5.81
CA ASP A 30 -5.59 5.64 5.04
C ASP A 30 -4.19 6.14 4.68
N ILE A 31 -3.19 5.28 4.92
CA ILE A 31 -1.79 5.56 4.73
C ILE A 31 -1.21 4.51 3.78
N TYR A 32 -0.92 4.95 2.55
CA TYR A 32 -0.30 4.11 1.54
C TYR A 32 1.23 4.22 1.61
N VAL A 33 1.87 3.10 1.93
CA VAL A 33 3.31 3.02 2.07
C VAL A 33 3.94 2.67 0.72
N THR A 34 4.83 3.52 0.25
CA THR A 34 5.69 3.25 -0.91
C THR A 34 7.15 3.12 -0.49
N ARG A 35 7.97 2.49 -1.33
CA ARG A 35 9.43 2.40 -1.11
C ARG A 35 10.14 3.76 -1.21
N LYS A 36 9.63 4.68 -2.04
CA LYS A 36 10.33 5.93 -2.39
C LYS A 36 10.13 7.05 -1.35
N THR A 37 9.01 7.05 -0.63
CA THR A 37 8.75 8.07 0.38
C THR A 37 9.80 8.04 1.49
N ASN A 38 10.04 9.13 2.21
CA ASN A 38 10.91 9.12 3.39
C ASN A 38 10.21 8.39 4.57
N PHE A 39 10.96 7.56 5.31
CA PHE A 39 10.39 6.73 6.38
C PHE A 39 9.97 7.57 7.59
N LYS A 40 10.82 8.48 8.03
CA LYS A 40 10.54 9.37 9.16
C LYS A 40 9.31 10.24 8.88
N ALA A 41 9.19 10.79 7.67
CA ALA A 41 8.03 11.57 7.27
C ALA A 41 6.71 10.76 7.29
N GLN A 42 6.75 9.48 6.91
CA GLN A 42 5.59 8.59 7.01
C GLN A 42 5.19 8.35 8.47
N LEU A 43 6.17 8.09 9.35
CA LEU A 43 5.90 7.87 10.77
C LEU A 43 5.31 9.12 11.42
N GLU A 44 5.88 10.30 11.14
CA GLU A 44 5.35 11.58 11.61
C GLU A 44 3.93 11.83 11.11
N ARG A 45 3.61 11.45 9.86
CA ARG A 45 2.24 11.52 9.34
C ARG A 45 1.29 10.61 10.12
N CYS A 46 1.70 9.37 10.44
CA CYS A 46 0.88 8.49 11.29
C CYS A 46 0.61 9.13 12.65
N MET A 47 1.63 9.73 13.28
CA MET A 47 1.48 10.40 14.58
C MET A 47 0.55 11.62 14.49
N LYS A 48 0.66 12.42 13.43
CA LYS A 48 -0.20 13.59 13.21
C LYS A 48 -1.67 13.24 13.07
N LEU A 49 -2.00 12.07 12.49
CA LEU A 49 -3.38 11.61 12.32
C LEU A 49 -4.06 11.24 13.65
N ILE A 50 -3.31 10.74 14.64
CA ILE A 50 -3.87 10.52 15.98
C ILE A 50 -3.86 11.80 16.82
N SER A 51 -2.83 12.63 16.66
CA SER A 51 -2.70 13.88 17.41
C SER A 51 -3.91 14.79 17.20
N SER A 52 -4.02 15.82 18.04
CA SER A 52 -5.18 16.73 18.13
C SER A 52 -5.71 17.29 16.79
N ASN A 53 -4.89 17.29 15.73
CA ASN A 53 -5.27 17.75 14.40
C ASN A 53 -6.07 16.72 13.58
N GLY A 54 -5.93 15.42 13.85
CA GLY A 54 -6.67 14.36 13.15
C GLY A 54 -7.77 13.73 13.99
N ASN A 55 -7.55 13.61 15.31
CA ASN A 55 -8.49 13.04 16.28
C ASN A 55 -9.05 11.66 15.89
N TYR A 56 -8.28 10.88 15.12
CA TYR A 56 -8.68 9.56 14.70
C TYR A 56 -8.31 8.52 15.75
N ARG A 57 -9.28 7.71 16.16
CA ARG A 57 -9.05 6.55 17.04
C ARG A 57 -8.38 5.39 16.30
N GLU A 58 -8.51 5.36 14.98
CA GLU A 58 -7.97 4.30 14.14
C GLU A 58 -7.31 4.86 12.88
N ILE A 59 -6.17 4.27 12.52
CA ILE A 59 -5.51 4.52 11.24
C ILE A 59 -5.34 3.21 10.47
N PHE A 60 -5.31 3.29 9.14
CA PHE A 60 -5.17 2.14 8.28
C PHE A 60 -3.89 2.27 7.46
N ILE A 61 -2.95 1.35 7.67
CA ILE A 61 -1.68 1.32 6.96
C ILE A 61 -1.73 0.24 5.90
N HIS A 62 -1.46 0.62 4.65
CA HIS A 62 -1.52 -0.27 3.50
C HIS A 62 -0.15 -0.40 2.84
N GLY A 63 0.19 -1.62 2.45
CA GLY A 63 1.40 -1.93 1.71
C GLY A 63 1.14 -2.99 0.65
N MET A 64 1.88 -2.93 -0.47
CA MET A 64 1.83 -3.97 -1.49
C MET A 64 3.21 -4.39 -1.94
N GLY A 65 3.33 -5.68 -2.29
CA GLY A 65 4.50 -6.30 -2.89
C GLY A 65 5.81 -5.88 -2.22
N SER A 66 6.60 -5.11 -2.95
CA SER A 66 7.93 -4.69 -2.51
C SER A 66 7.91 -3.77 -1.27
N ALA A 67 6.80 -3.10 -0.97
CA ALA A 67 6.67 -2.21 0.20
C ALA A 67 6.28 -2.94 1.50
N LEU A 68 5.92 -4.22 1.47
CA LEU A 68 5.40 -4.97 2.62
C LEU A 68 6.30 -4.89 3.86
N GLN A 69 7.59 -5.19 3.70
CA GLN A 69 8.56 -5.14 4.81
C GLN A 69 8.60 -3.77 5.48
N ARG A 70 8.52 -2.71 4.66
CA ARG A 70 8.54 -1.33 5.14
C ARG A 70 7.24 -0.95 5.85
N THR A 71 6.10 -1.42 5.34
CA THR A 71 4.79 -1.25 5.97
C THR A 71 4.75 -1.89 7.35
N ILE A 72 5.27 -3.12 7.48
CA ILE A 72 5.35 -3.83 8.76
C ILE A 72 6.24 -3.06 9.75
N ASN A 73 7.43 -2.64 9.31
CA ASN A 73 8.32 -1.83 10.16
C ASN A 73 7.67 -0.52 10.60
N LEU A 74 6.96 0.17 9.70
CA LEU A 74 6.24 1.40 10.03
C LEU A 74 5.17 1.16 11.11
N ALA A 75 4.37 0.11 10.97
CA ALA A 75 3.34 -0.24 11.93
C ALA A 75 3.92 -0.62 13.31
N LEU A 76 5.01 -1.39 13.34
CA LEU A 76 5.67 -1.76 14.60
C LEU A 76 6.28 -0.54 15.31
N GLN A 77 6.97 0.34 14.59
CA GLN A 77 7.52 1.56 15.21
C GLN A 77 6.43 2.51 15.70
N PHE A 78 5.31 2.53 15.00
CA PHE A 78 4.14 3.28 15.42
C PHE A 78 3.54 2.70 16.70
N GLN A 79 3.35 1.38 16.76
CA GLN A 79 2.89 0.68 17.95
C GLN A 79 3.75 0.96 19.17
N LEU A 80 5.09 0.94 19.02
CA LEU A 80 6.02 1.26 20.12
C LEU A 80 5.84 2.68 20.68
N LYS A 81 5.34 3.62 19.87
CA LYS A 81 5.14 5.03 20.27
C LYS A 81 3.76 5.30 20.85
N THR A 82 2.75 4.56 20.42
CA THR A 82 1.34 4.86 20.75
C THR A 82 0.67 3.79 21.59
N ASN A 83 1.32 2.63 21.80
CA ASN A 83 0.73 1.44 22.41
C ASN A 83 -0.59 1.00 21.75
N CYS A 84 -0.71 1.21 20.44
CA CYS A 84 -1.91 0.80 19.70
C CYS A 84 -2.02 -0.72 19.54
N GLN A 85 -3.24 -1.19 19.36
CA GLN A 85 -3.52 -2.56 18.96
C GLN A 85 -3.42 -2.66 17.44
N LEU A 86 -2.69 -3.68 16.97
CA LEU A 86 -2.53 -3.94 15.53
C LEU A 86 -3.41 -5.12 15.11
N HIS A 87 -4.19 -4.92 14.05
CA HIS A 87 -4.92 -5.99 13.38
C HIS A 87 -4.48 -6.06 11.93
N THR A 88 -4.01 -7.23 11.50
CA THR A 88 -3.42 -7.42 10.18
C THR A 88 -4.30 -8.29 9.29
N LYS A 89 -4.51 -7.84 8.05
CA LYS A 89 -5.16 -8.60 6.98
C LYS A 89 -4.24 -8.67 5.77
N ILE A 90 -4.17 -9.83 5.14
CA ILE A 90 -3.43 -10.05 3.90
C ILE A 90 -4.45 -10.25 2.78
N ALA A 91 -4.15 -9.72 1.61
CA ALA A 91 -4.94 -9.97 0.42
C ALA A 91 -4.03 -10.11 -0.81
N SER A 92 -4.61 -10.53 -1.92
CA SER A 92 -3.96 -10.54 -3.23
C SER A 92 -4.77 -9.63 -4.14
N ILE A 93 -4.09 -8.69 -4.79
CA ILE A 93 -4.75 -7.80 -5.75
C ILE A 93 -4.13 -7.98 -7.14
N GLU A 94 -4.97 -7.90 -8.16
CA GLU A 94 -4.55 -7.88 -9.55
C GLU A 94 -4.12 -6.47 -9.94
N VAL A 95 -2.95 -6.35 -10.56
CA VAL A 95 -2.40 -5.09 -11.07
C VAL A 95 -2.16 -5.26 -12.56
N THR A 96 -2.65 -4.29 -13.34
CA THR A 96 -2.45 -4.22 -14.78
C THR A 96 -1.30 -3.27 -15.10
N ASP A 97 -0.26 -3.79 -15.73
CA ASP A 97 0.84 -3.00 -16.29
C ASP A 97 0.56 -2.81 -17.79
N HIS A 98 0.72 -1.57 -18.29
CA HIS A 98 0.61 -1.28 -19.72
C HIS A 98 1.99 -1.36 -20.37
N LEU A 99 2.06 -1.93 -21.57
CA LEU A 99 3.25 -2.08 -22.38
C LEU A 99 3.09 -1.17 -23.59
N MET A 100 3.89 -0.10 -23.66
CA MET A 100 3.91 0.78 -24.82
C MET A 100 5.00 0.31 -25.79
N PRO A 101 4.66 0.14 -27.08
CA PRO A 101 5.64 -0.27 -28.08
C PRO A 101 6.69 0.82 -28.29
N LEU A 102 7.90 0.39 -28.59
CA LEU A 102 9.03 1.24 -28.99
C LEU A 102 9.26 1.23 -30.51
N LEU A 103 8.61 0.31 -31.21
CA LEU A 103 8.67 0.14 -32.66
C LEU A 103 7.29 0.38 -33.27
N ASP A 104 7.25 0.94 -34.48
CA ASP A 104 6.00 1.35 -35.16
C ASP A 104 5.12 0.17 -35.60
N ASP A 105 5.69 -1.03 -35.71
CA ASP A 105 5.02 -2.27 -36.12
C ASP A 105 4.39 -3.04 -34.96
N LEU A 106 4.54 -2.55 -33.73
CA LEU A 106 4.03 -3.19 -32.53
C LEU A 106 2.81 -2.47 -31.94
N GLU A 107 1.89 -3.23 -31.36
CA GLU A 107 0.67 -2.69 -30.75
C GLU A 107 0.78 -2.56 -29.23
N PRO A 108 0.10 -1.57 -28.60
CA PRO A 108 0.00 -1.48 -27.14
C PRO A 108 -0.58 -2.75 -26.51
N MET A 109 0.08 -3.24 -25.47
CA MET A 109 -0.36 -4.43 -24.73
C MET A 109 -0.65 -4.10 -23.26
N SER A 110 -1.36 -5.01 -22.60
CA SER A 110 -1.56 -4.96 -21.15
C SER A 110 -1.32 -6.33 -20.55
N ASP A 111 -0.59 -6.36 -19.45
CA ASP A 111 -0.26 -7.58 -18.72
C ASP A 111 -0.78 -7.48 -17.29
N THR A 112 -1.53 -8.49 -16.85
CA THR A 112 -2.07 -8.54 -15.49
C THR A 112 -1.27 -9.49 -14.62
N ARG A 113 -0.93 -9.03 -13.42
CA ARG A 113 -0.23 -9.85 -12.44
C ARG A 113 -0.78 -9.66 -11.04
N TRP A 114 -0.65 -10.71 -10.25
CA TRP A 114 -1.05 -10.73 -8.86
C TRP A 114 0.04 -10.18 -7.96
N VAL A 115 -0.36 -9.36 -6.99
CA VAL A 115 0.52 -8.76 -5.99
C VAL A 115 -0.09 -8.95 -4.60
N SER A 116 0.72 -9.46 -3.67
CA SER A 116 0.32 -9.56 -2.27
C SER A 116 0.23 -8.17 -1.62
N THR A 117 -0.80 -7.96 -0.81
CA THR A 117 -1.04 -6.74 -0.05
C THR A 117 -1.21 -7.04 1.43
N ILE A 118 -0.89 -6.04 2.25
CA ILE A 118 -1.14 -6.05 3.68
C ILE A 118 -1.93 -4.81 4.06
N HIS A 119 -2.93 -5.00 4.90
CA HIS A 119 -3.73 -3.95 5.51
C HIS A 119 -3.59 -4.09 7.02
N ILE A 120 -2.98 -3.11 7.67
CA ILE A 120 -2.77 -3.08 9.11
C ILE A 120 -3.65 -1.98 9.68
N THR A 121 -4.66 -2.37 10.45
CA THR A 121 -5.45 -1.43 11.25
C THR A 121 -4.74 -1.21 12.58
N CYS A 122 -4.52 0.06 12.94
CA CYS A 122 -3.94 0.43 14.23
C CYS A 122 -5.01 1.17 15.04
N THR A 123 -5.49 0.55 16.12
CA THR A 123 -6.55 1.08 16.98
C THR A 123 -5.96 1.58 18.29
N MET A 124 -6.24 2.83 18.65
CA MET A 124 -5.78 3.40 19.92
C MET A 124 -6.49 2.72 21.10
N PRO A 125 -5.79 2.43 22.21
CA PRO A 125 -6.42 1.87 23.39
C PRO A 125 -7.47 2.83 23.92
N THR A 126 -8.66 2.32 24.22
CA THR A 126 -9.68 3.09 24.94
C THR A 126 -9.31 3.05 26.42
N ILE A 127 -8.97 4.21 26.99
CA ILE A 127 -8.81 4.33 28.43
C ILE A 127 -10.23 4.26 29.01
N LEU A 128 -10.61 3.11 29.56
CA LEU A 128 -11.77 3.00 30.42
C LEU A 128 -11.42 3.75 31.70
N THR A 129 -11.87 4.99 31.83
CA THR A 129 -11.86 5.68 33.12
C THR A 129 -12.90 4.99 33.99
N GLU A 130 -12.46 4.12 34.90
CA GLU A 130 -13.30 3.63 35.99
C GLU A 130 -13.74 4.86 36.81
N THR A 131 -14.99 5.27 36.61
CA THR A 131 -15.67 6.23 37.47
C THR A 131 -15.87 5.55 38.82
N LYS A 132 -15.10 6.02 39.81
CA LYS A 132 -15.22 5.65 41.21
C LYS A 132 -16.41 6.34 41.86
#